data_AF-A0A977NLA6-F1
#
_entry.id   AF-A0A977NLA6-F1
#
_cell.length_a   1.000
_cell.length_b   1.000
_cell.length_c   1.000
_cell.angle_alpha   90.00
_cell.angle_beta   90.00
_cell.angle_gamma   90.00
#
_symmetry.space_group_name_H-M   'P 1'
#
loop_
_entity.id
_entity.type
_entity.pdbx_description
1 polymer ?
#
loop_
_entity_poly.entity_id
_entity_poly.type
_entity_poly.pdbx_seq_one_letter_code
_entity_poly.pdbx_strand_id
1 'polypeptide(L)'
;MRAYSSGVNVFQNAKRVENCGIAKRQTNNRIERMNGTLRERVKVQRGWKTIKTPLAEGNRIQYNFVKPHMAIDGKTPAQAAGIGTEGKDKWMELIRNAKK
;
A
#
# COMPACT_ATOMS: atom_id res chain seq x y z
N MET A 1 -28.34 0.87 5.37
CA MET A 1 -27.18 0.49 4.53
C MET A 1 -26.85 -0.99 4.75
N ARG A 2 -27.64 -1.90 4.16
CA ARG A 2 -27.39 -3.35 4.17
C ARG A 2 -26.62 -3.68 2.89
N ALA A 3 -25.30 -3.50 2.90
CA ALA A 3 -24.47 -3.84 1.75
C ALA A 3 -23.22 -4.57 2.26
N TYR A 4 -22.80 -5.61 1.54
CA TYR A 4 -21.56 -6.38 1.70
C TYR A 4 -21.53 -7.57 2.68
N SER A 5 -22.61 -8.34 2.85
CA SER A 5 -22.49 -9.73 3.34
C SER A 5 -21.93 -10.68 2.27
N SER A 6 -22.24 -10.43 0.99
CA SER A 6 -21.78 -11.27 -0.14
C SER A 6 -20.26 -11.30 -0.32
N GLY A 7 -19.56 -10.22 0.05
CA GLY A 7 -18.09 -10.14 -0.06
C GLY A 7 -17.36 -11.08 0.91
N VAL A 8 -17.98 -11.45 2.04
CA VAL A 8 -17.42 -12.43 2.99
C VAL A 8 -17.40 -13.83 2.36
N ASN A 9 -18.37 -14.15 1.49
CA ASN A 9 -18.42 -15.44 0.81
C ASN A 9 -17.34 -15.57 -0.28
N VAL A 10 -16.82 -14.45 -0.80
CA VAL A 10 -15.76 -14.44 -1.82
C VAL A 10 -14.39 -14.72 -1.18
N PHE A 11 -14.19 -14.28 0.07
CA PHE A 11 -12.93 -14.44 0.79
C PHE A 11 -13.19 -15.29 2.03
N GLN A 12 -12.93 -16.60 1.95
CA GLN A 12 -13.22 -17.57 3.01
C GLN A 12 -12.66 -17.18 4.40
N ASN A 13 -11.56 -16.43 4.46
CA ASN A 13 -10.92 -15.99 5.71
C ASN A 13 -11.19 -14.52 6.08
N ALA A 14 -12.07 -13.81 5.35
CA ALA A 14 -12.35 -12.42 5.65
C ALA A 14 -13.44 -12.28 6.71
N LYS A 15 -13.20 -11.45 7.72
CA LYS A 15 -14.22 -11.06 8.70
C LYS A 15 -14.78 -9.69 8.34
N ARG A 16 -16.11 -9.56 8.28
CA ARG A 16 -16.76 -8.25 8.16
C ARG A 16 -16.47 -7.43 9.40
N VAL A 17 -15.87 -6.25 9.21
CA VAL A 17 -15.71 -5.25 10.26
C VAL A 17 -16.81 -4.22 10.10
N GLU A 18 -17.62 -4.06 11.14
CA GLU A 18 -18.74 -3.13 11.19
C GLU A 18 -18.42 -1.95 12.12
N ASN A 19 -19.19 -0.86 12.02
CA ASN A 19 -19.03 0.35 12.84
C ASN A 19 -17.66 1.05 12.71
N CYS A 20 -17.16 1.21 11.48
CA CYS A 20 -15.97 2.01 11.21
C CYS A 20 -16.29 3.52 11.27
N GLY A 21 -15.44 4.32 11.91
CA GLY A 21 -15.58 5.79 11.94
C GLY A 21 -14.57 6.47 12.86
N ILE A 22 -14.39 7.79 12.72
CA ILE A 22 -13.34 8.56 13.44
C ILE A 22 -13.45 8.42 14.97
N ALA A 23 -14.68 8.43 15.51
CA ALA A 23 -14.96 8.26 16.94
C ALA A 23 -15.24 6.81 17.35
N LYS A 24 -14.99 5.83 16.46
CA LYS A 24 -15.31 4.42 16.71
C LYS A 24 -14.03 3.62 17.00
N ARG A 25 -14.22 2.42 17.56
CA ARG A 25 -13.12 1.51 17.94
C ARG A 25 -12.25 1.10 16.74
N GLN A 26 -12.85 0.99 15.55
CA GLN A 26 -12.14 0.68 14.32
C GLN A 26 -12.24 1.85 13.33
N THR A 27 -11.11 2.20 12.72
CA THR A 27 -11.00 3.32 11.78
C THR A 27 -10.46 2.81 10.44
N ASN A 28 -11.06 3.20 9.34
CA ASN A 28 -10.58 2.88 7.98
C ASN A 28 -9.61 3.95 7.41
N ASN A 29 -9.32 5.01 8.17
CA ASN A 29 -8.50 6.17 7.76
C ASN A 29 -7.16 5.78 7.10
N ARG A 30 -6.50 4.70 7.57
CA ARG A 30 -5.22 4.24 6.99
C ARG A 30 -5.38 3.79 5.54
N ILE A 31 -6.42 2.99 5.27
CA ILE A 31 -6.73 2.52 3.92
C ILE A 31 -7.22 3.67 3.05
N GLU A 32 -8.04 4.57 3.58
CA GLU A 32 -8.49 5.76 2.84
C GLU A 32 -7.31 6.66 2.45
N ARG A 33 -6.36 6.88 3.36
CA ARG A 33 -5.14 7.66 3.09
C ARG A 33 -4.26 7.02 2.01
N MET A 34 -4.11 5.69 2.07
CA MET A 34 -3.39 4.91 1.06
C MET A 34 -4.06 5.05 -0.32
N ASN A 35 -5.39 4.86 -0.36
CA ASN A 35 -6.18 4.97 -1.59
C ASN A 35 -6.12 6.38 -2.19
N GLY A 36 -6.15 7.43 -1.35
CA GLY A 36 -5.96 8.81 -1.80
C GLY A 36 -4.59 9.03 -2.45
N THR A 37 -3.52 8.51 -1.84
CA THR A 37 -2.15 8.58 -2.40
C THR A 37 -2.06 7.91 -3.77
N LEU A 38 -2.67 6.73 -3.91
CA LEU A 38 -2.70 6.01 -5.18
C LEU A 38 -3.50 6.79 -6.23
N ARG A 39 -4.67 7.32 -5.86
CA ARG A 39 -5.54 8.09 -6.74
C ARG A 39 -4.85 9.35 -7.28
N GLU A 40 -4.17 10.11 -6.43
CA GLU A 40 -3.41 11.29 -6.84
C GLU A 40 -2.34 10.94 -7.88
N ARG A 41 -1.65 9.81 -7.66
CA ARG A 41 -0.61 9.34 -8.58
C ARG A 41 -1.16 8.87 -9.92
N VAL A 42 -2.21 8.04 -9.89
CA VAL A 42 -2.87 7.53 -11.10
C VAL A 42 -3.51 8.67 -11.91
N LYS A 43 -4.07 9.69 -11.23
CA LYS A 43 -4.67 10.86 -11.88
C LYS A 43 -3.66 11.67 -12.69
N VAL A 44 -2.47 11.90 -12.14
CA VAL A 44 -1.48 12.81 -12.74
C VAL A 44 -0.53 12.07 -13.69
N GLN A 45 -0.15 10.84 -13.36
CA GLN A 45 0.88 10.10 -14.10
C GLN A 45 0.32 9.48 -15.38
N ARG A 46 0.96 9.77 -16.52
CA ARG A 46 0.64 9.16 -17.81
C ARG A 46 1.09 7.69 -17.85
N GLY A 47 0.47 6.92 -18.76
CA GLY A 47 0.91 5.54 -19.06
C GLY A 47 0.18 4.44 -18.28
N TRP A 48 -0.69 4.78 -17.33
CA TRP A 48 -1.56 3.82 -16.63
C TRP A 48 -2.74 3.40 -17.51
N LYS A 49 -2.51 2.52 -18.48
CA LYS A 49 -3.54 2.11 -19.46
C LYS A 49 -4.27 0.82 -19.10
N THR A 50 -3.60 -0.13 -18.43
CA THR A 50 -4.16 -1.43 -18.04
C THR A 50 -3.62 -1.89 -16.68
N ILE A 51 -4.26 -2.89 -16.08
CA ILE A 51 -3.81 -3.51 -14.81
C ILE A 51 -2.41 -4.12 -14.95
N LYS A 52 -2.05 -4.60 -16.14
CA LYS A 52 -0.74 -5.20 -16.44
C LYS A 52 0.38 -4.17 -16.61
N THR A 53 0.07 -2.88 -16.52
CA THR A 53 1.08 -1.83 -16.69
C THR A 53 2.12 -1.94 -15.57
N PRO A 54 3.44 -1.99 -15.88
CA PRO A 54 4.50 -2.11 -14.86
C PRO A 54 4.50 -0.98 -13.82
N LEU A 55 3.88 0.17 -14.14
CA LEU A 55 3.75 1.32 -13.24
C LEU A 55 2.99 0.99 -11.95
N ALA A 56 2.02 0.06 -12.00
CA ALA A 56 1.28 -0.37 -10.82
C ALA A 56 2.21 -1.04 -9.80
N GLU A 57 3.01 -1.99 -10.28
CA GLU A 57 3.96 -2.71 -9.43
C GLU A 57 5.12 -1.80 -9.00
N GLY A 58 5.64 -0.96 -9.91
CA GLY A 58 6.66 0.03 -9.57
C GLY A 58 6.22 1.01 -8.48
N ASN A 59 4.95 1.40 -8.47
CA ASN A 59 4.38 2.23 -7.40
C ASN A 59 4.37 1.49 -6.05
N ARG A 60 3.94 0.22 -6.04
CA ARG A 60 3.95 -0.61 -4.82
C ARG A 60 5.36 -0.78 -4.26
N ILE A 61 6.34 -1.09 -5.12
CA ILE A 61 7.75 -1.23 -4.73
C ILE A 61 8.26 0.09 -4.15
N GLN A 62 8.05 1.22 -4.83
CA GLN A 62 8.49 2.51 -4.33
C GLN A 62 7.86 2.84 -2.98
N TYR A 63 6.54 2.65 -2.81
CA TYR A 63 5.84 3.00 -1.58
C TYR A 63 6.34 2.18 -0.38
N ASN A 64 6.58 0.88 -0.58
CA ASN A 64 6.94 -0.06 0.47
C ASN A 64 8.43 -0.07 0.80
N PHE A 65 9.30 0.07 -0.19
CA PHE A 65 10.74 -0.13 0.00
C PHE A 65 11.56 1.14 -0.09
N VAL A 66 11.09 2.18 -0.78
CA VAL A 66 11.90 3.38 -1.08
C VAL A 66 11.45 4.61 -0.32
N LYS A 67 10.16 4.93 -0.37
CA LYS A 67 9.60 6.19 0.15
C LYS A 67 9.55 6.18 1.69
N PRO A 68 10.20 7.14 2.38
CA PRO A 68 10.06 7.29 3.82
C PRO A 68 8.68 7.87 4.19
N HIS A 69 8.12 7.48 5.33
CA HIS A 69 6.82 7.97 5.79
C HIS A 69 6.92 8.55 7.20
N MET A 70 6.34 9.73 7.40
CA MET A 70 6.38 10.43 8.69
C MET A 70 5.67 9.67 9.81
N ALA A 71 4.62 8.92 9.50
CA ALA A 71 3.86 8.15 10.49
C ALA A 71 4.62 6.96 11.11
N ILE A 72 5.80 6.64 10.55
CA ILE A 72 6.68 5.54 11.02
C ILE A 72 8.12 6.05 11.16
N ASP A 73 8.29 7.25 11.71
CA ASP A 73 9.60 7.86 12.03
C ASP A 73 10.56 7.93 10.83
N GLY A 74 10.02 8.20 9.65
CA GLY A 74 10.80 8.28 8.41
C GLY A 74 11.26 6.93 7.85
N LYS A 75 10.83 5.81 8.43
CA LYS A 75 11.08 4.47 7.88
C LYS A 75 10.18 4.20 6.68
N THR A 76 10.52 3.17 5.91
CA THR A 76 9.61 2.60 4.91
C THR A 76 8.74 1.51 5.51
N PRO A 77 7.57 1.18 4.93
CA PRO A 77 6.72 0.09 5.42
C PRO A 77 7.47 -1.25 5.49
N ALA A 78 8.33 -1.53 4.51
CA ALA A 78 9.17 -2.73 4.53
C ALA A 78 10.17 -2.74 5.68
N GLN A 79 10.79 -1.59 5.99
CA GLN A 79 11.70 -1.46 7.15
C GLN A 79 10.93 -1.63 8.47
N ALA A 80 9.74 -1.05 8.59
CA ALA A 80 8.90 -1.25 9.77
C ALA A 80 8.44 -2.71 9.94
N ALA A 81 8.30 -3.45 8.83
CA ALA A 81 7.97 -4.87 8.82
C ALA A 81 9.19 -5.80 8.96
N GLY A 82 10.41 -5.27 9.08
CA GLY A 82 11.64 -6.08 9.22
C GLY A 82 12.14 -6.73 7.92
N ILE A 83 11.57 -6.39 6.76
CA ILE A 83 11.96 -6.90 5.43
C ILE A 83 12.53 -5.79 4.53
N GLY A 84 13.02 -4.71 5.13
CA GLY A 84 13.52 -3.53 4.41
C GLY A 84 14.85 -3.80 3.71
N THR A 85 15.25 -2.89 2.81
CA THR A 85 16.60 -2.86 2.26
C THR A 85 17.52 -1.98 3.11
N GLU A 86 18.78 -2.39 3.21
CA GLU A 86 19.81 -1.75 4.01
C GLU A 86 20.81 -0.99 3.14
N GLY A 87 20.84 0.33 3.34
CA GLY A 87 21.86 1.23 2.84
C GLY A 87 21.28 2.52 2.26
N LYS A 88 22.16 3.34 1.67
CA LYS A 88 21.84 4.73 1.29
C LYS A 88 21.01 4.80 0.01
N ASP A 89 21.24 3.89 -0.93
CA ASP A 89 20.54 3.86 -2.22
C ASP A 89 19.65 2.62 -2.32
N LYS A 90 18.41 2.81 -1.88
CA LYS A 90 17.41 1.74 -1.80
C LYS A 90 17.09 1.14 -3.17
N TRP A 91 17.16 1.92 -4.26
CA TRP A 91 16.90 1.37 -5.59
C TRP A 91 18.01 0.44 -6.04
N MET A 92 19.27 0.85 -5.83
CA MET A 92 20.42 0.02 -6.19
C MET A 92 20.46 -1.28 -5.40
N GLU A 93 20.12 -1.25 -4.12
CA GLU A 93 20.00 -2.45 -3.28
C GLU A 93 18.89 -3.39 -3.76
N LEU A 94 17.71 -2.86 -4.06
CA LEU A 94 16.61 -3.67 -4.61
C LEU A 94 17.02 -4.38 -5.90
N ILE A 95 17.69 -3.66 -6.81
CA ILE A 95 18.17 -4.23 -8.08
C ILE A 95 19.23 -5.31 -7.83
N ARG A 96 20.17 -5.09 -6.89
CA ARG A 96 21.18 -6.09 -6.52
C ARG A 96 20.56 -7.34 -5.93
N ASN A 97 19.58 -7.18 -5.04
CA ASN A 97 18.87 -8.30 -4.43
C ASN A 97 18.04 -9.10 -5.44
N ALA A 98 17.50 -8.44 -6.47
CA ALA A 98 16.75 -9.11 -7.53
C ALA A 98 17.64 -9.87 -8.53
N LYS A 99 18.95 -9.59 -8.58
CA LYS A 99 19.92 -10.29 -9.45
C LYS A 99 20.48 -11.57 -8.83
N LYS A 100 20.35 -11.74 -7.51
CA LYS A 100 20.68 -13.00 -6.83
C LYS A 100 19.60 -14.03 -7.12
#